data_AF-A0A2P5HY69-F1
#
_entry.id   AF-A0A2P5HY69-F1
#
_cell.length_a   1.000
_cell.length_b   1.000
_cell.length_c   1.000
_cell.angle_alpha   90.00
_cell.angle_beta   90.00
_cell.angle_gamma   90.00
#
_symmetry.space_group_name_H-M   'P 1'
#
loop_
_entity.id
_entity.type
_entity.pdbx_description
1 polymer ?
#
loop_
_entity_poly.entity_id
_entity_poly.type
_entity_poly.pdbx_seq_one_letter_code
_entity_poly.pdbx_strand_id
1 'polypeptide(L)'
;MAPEAGEDTAMAKARLQTALRSFQSSGRPFQLIQPHAPAPVPASTASTATTSRKCRTLVVLDSSFNPPTLAHLHMATSAVQDLRAQQNIAARARPVRGGSGGQETHDLATDVRLLLLLAVNNADKAPKPATFEERLLMMEAFARDIQKAHDSSNEAKLQLPVDIGLTTHPYFHDKSAAIAASAEYAGDDGPSSQTSTEGEGKPQTKQIFLAGYDTLIRIFTPKYYTHPPQPDKTPMQMALDPFFARAQLRITMRTDDDWGGMEDQLGYIERIMHGKELEEVGGRKEWARRVELVEGTSRLGGTEGAHAGVVSSTLAREAVKSKDWGRLRGLVPGEVARLIEEDAVAW
;
A
#
# COMPACT_ATOMS: atom_id res chain seq x y z
N MET A 1 -33.54 6.87 3.43
CA MET A 1 -32.86 7.80 2.51
C MET A 1 -32.26 6.94 1.41
N ALA A 2 -32.70 7.16 0.17
CA ALA A 2 -32.35 6.32 -0.99
C ALA A 2 -30.84 6.37 -1.29
N PRO A 3 -30.25 5.33 -1.89
CA PRO A 3 -28.84 5.35 -2.27
C PRO A 3 -28.62 6.45 -3.32
N GLU A 4 -27.62 7.30 -3.09
CA GLU A 4 -27.18 8.31 -4.05
C GLU A 4 -26.81 7.62 -5.38
N ALA A 5 -27.25 8.23 -6.49
CA ALA A 5 -27.01 7.72 -7.84
C ALA A 5 -25.50 7.52 -8.05
N GLY A 6 -25.09 6.27 -8.29
CA GLY A 6 -23.70 5.93 -8.56
C GLY A 6 -23.19 6.74 -9.76
N GLU A 7 -21.98 7.31 -9.64
CA GLU A 7 -21.24 7.89 -10.76
C GLU A 7 -21.23 6.88 -11.92
N ASP A 8 -21.67 7.29 -13.11
CA ASP A 8 -21.57 6.47 -14.31
C ASP A 8 -20.08 6.14 -14.54
N THR A 9 -19.78 4.86 -14.77
CA THR A 9 -18.45 4.33 -15.09
C THR A 9 -17.73 5.18 -16.15
N ALA A 10 -18.45 5.68 -17.16
CA ALA A 10 -17.88 6.57 -18.17
C ALA A 10 -17.40 7.91 -17.59
N MET A 11 -18.16 8.51 -16.69
CA MET A 11 -17.79 9.74 -15.99
C MET A 11 -16.60 9.51 -15.06
N ALA A 12 -16.60 8.39 -14.31
CA ALA A 12 -15.48 8.01 -13.45
C ALA A 12 -14.19 7.85 -14.26
N LYS A 13 -14.24 7.15 -15.41
CA LYS A 13 -13.09 6.99 -16.32
C LYS A 13 -12.58 8.34 -16.83
N ALA A 14 -13.46 9.25 -17.26
CA ALA A 14 -13.06 10.59 -17.72
C ALA A 14 -12.41 11.44 -16.62
N ARG A 15 -12.92 11.35 -15.38
CA ARG A 15 -12.33 11.99 -14.19
C ARG A 15 -10.93 11.43 -13.93
N LEU A 16 -10.76 10.11 -13.92
CA LEU A 16 -9.47 9.45 -13.66
C LEU A 16 -8.45 9.74 -14.77
N GLN A 17 -8.87 9.80 -16.03
CA GLN A 17 -8.03 10.25 -17.15
C GLN A 17 -7.57 11.70 -16.97
N THR A 18 -8.43 12.57 -16.44
CA THR A 18 -8.08 13.97 -16.15
C THR A 18 -7.10 14.07 -14.98
N ALA A 19 -7.33 13.31 -13.91
CA ALA A 19 -6.43 13.23 -12.77
C ALA A 19 -5.04 12.69 -13.15
N LEU A 20 -4.99 11.65 -13.98
CA LEU A 20 -3.73 11.08 -14.49
C LEU A 20 -2.96 12.09 -15.35
N ARG A 21 -3.64 12.77 -16.29
CA ARG A 21 -3.01 13.80 -17.13
C ARG A 21 -2.48 14.96 -16.29
N SER A 22 -3.24 15.39 -15.27
CA SER A 22 -2.81 16.41 -14.32
C SER A 22 -1.56 15.98 -13.54
N PHE A 23 -1.51 14.74 -13.06
CA PHE A 23 -0.32 14.21 -12.40
C PHE A 23 0.90 14.19 -13.34
N GLN A 24 0.73 13.66 -14.56
CA GLN A 24 1.80 13.56 -15.56
C GLN A 24 2.36 14.93 -15.96
N SER A 25 1.52 15.98 -16.02
CA SER A 25 1.98 17.33 -16.33
C SER A 25 2.50 18.12 -15.13
N SER A 26 2.21 17.67 -13.89
CA SER A 26 2.58 18.38 -12.67
C SER A 26 4.07 18.38 -12.34
N GLY A 27 4.83 17.39 -12.86
CA GLY A 27 6.21 17.14 -12.47
C GLY A 27 6.39 16.67 -11.02
N ARG A 28 5.30 16.41 -10.27
CA ARG A 28 5.37 15.95 -8.88
C ARG A 28 5.77 14.47 -8.81
N PRO A 29 6.59 14.07 -7.83
CA PRO A 29 6.98 12.66 -7.66
C PRO A 29 5.85 11.79 -7.11
N PHE A 30 4.86 12.41 -6.46
CA PHE A 30 3.71 11.76 -5.83
C PHE A 30 2.50 12.70 -5.79
N GLN A 31 1.31 12.14 -6.01
CA GLN A 31 0.04 12.85 -5.90
C GLN A 31 -1.09 11.88 -5.54
N LEU A 32 -1.96 12.30 -4.63
CA LEU A 32 -3.21 11.58 -4.35
C LEU A 32 -4.29 11.91 -5.36
N ILE A 33 -5.07 10.91 -5.74
CA ILE A 33 -6.31 11.10 -6.49
C ILE A 33 -7.38 11.51 -5.48
N GLN A 34 -7.96 12.69 -5.70
CA GLN A 34 -9.03 13.16 -4.84
C GLN A 34 -10.28 12.29 -5.05
N PRO A 35 -10.93 11.82 -3.96
CA PRO A 35 -12.25 11.22 -4.08
C PRO A 35 -13.25 12.25 -4.62
N HIS A 36 -14.33 11.77 -5.23
CA HIS A 36 -15.40 12.60 -5.77
C HIS A 36 -15.89 13.60 -4.69
N ALA A 37 -15.69 14.90 -4.91
CA ALA A 37 -16.34 15.91 -4.09
C ALA A 37 -17.83 15.91 -4.43
N PRO A 38 -18.74 15.95 -3.45
CA PRO A 38 -20.15 16.20 -3.75
C PRO A 38 -20.29 17.54 -4.50
N ALA A 39 -21.34 17.63 -5.34
CA ALA A 39 -21.62 18.69 -6.31
C ALA A 39 -21.14 20.11 -5.93
N PRO A 40 -20.70 20.94 -6.92
CA PRO A 40 -20.03 22.21 -6.64
C PRO A 40 -20.93 23.15 -5.85
N VAL A 41 -20.56 23.40 -4.59
CA VAL A 41 -20.99 24.58 -3.86
C VAL A 41 -20.46 25.84 -4.58
N PRO A 42 -21.26 26.91 -4.70
CA PRO A 42 -20.93 28.08 -5.51
C PRO A 42 -19.58 28.69 -5.12
N ALA A 43 -18.83 29.09 -6.15
CA ALA A 43 -17.40 29.39 -6.18
C ALA A 43 -16.92 30.63 -5.39
N SER A 44 -17.50 30.94 -4.22
CA SER A 44 -17.11 32.10 -3.42
C SER A 44 -16.23 31.77 -2.20
N THR A 45 -15.94 30.50 -1.91
CA THR A 45 -15.07 30.11 -0.78
C THR A 45 -14.23 28.87 -1.07
N ALA A 46 -13.87 28.60 -2.34
CA ALA A 46 -12.96 27.51 -2.70
C ALA A 46 -11.54 27.81 -2.21
N SER A 47 -11.33 27.68 -0.90
CA SER A 47 -10.01 27.51 -0.33
C SER A 47 -9.46 26.21 -0.90
N THR A 48 -8.35 26.29 -1.63
CA THR A 48 -7.49 25.17 -2.01
C THR A 48 -6.81 24.57 -0.78
N ALA A 49 -7.57 24.32 0.28
CA ALA A 49 -7.10 23.66 1.47
C ALA A 49 -6.97 22.18 1.14
N THR A 50 -5.74 21.76 0.85
CA THR A 50 -5.37 20.35 0.85
C THR A 50 -5.79 19.78 2.21
N THR A 51 -6.82 18.95 2.25
CA THR A 51 -7.24 18.32 3.51
C THR A 51 -6.11 17.42 3.98
N SER A 52 -5.54 17.77 5.14
CA SER A 52 -4.50 16.98 5.80
C SER A 52 -4.98 15.53 5.93
N ARG A 53 -4.18 14.57 5.46
CA ARG A 53 -4.39 13.12 5.61
C ARG A 53 -3.37 12.51 6.56
N LYS A 54 -2.88 13.30 7.51
CA LYS A 54 -1.98 12.86 8.57
C LYS A 54 -2.55 11.62 9.24
N CYS A 55 -1.68 10.67 9.51
CA CYS A 55 -1.96 9.47 10.27
C CYS A 55 -0.70 9.05 10.99
N ARG A 56 -0.85 8.20 12.01
CA ARG A 56 0.32 7.63 12.71
C ARG A 56 0.98 6.55 11.87
N THR A 57 0.17 5.72 11.23
CA THR A 57 0.63 4.58 10.42
C THR A 57 -0.04 4.60 9.05
N LEU A 58 0.77 4.66 8.01
CA LEU A 58 0.35 4.51 6.63
C LEU A 58 0.75 3.12 6.12
N VAL A 59 -0.23 2.28 5.84
CA VAL A 59 -0.04 0.99 5.16
C VAL A 59 -0.02 1.25 3.66
N VAL A 60 1.06 0.91 2.98
CA VAL A 60 1.23 1.17 1.55
C VAL A 60 1.20 -0.17 0.79
N LEU A 61 0.19 -0.33 -0.06
CA LEU A 61 0.11 -1.43 -1.01
C LEU A 61 0.48 -0.91 -2.39
N ASP A 62 1.72 -1.18 -2.79
CA ASP A 62 2.27 -0.81 -4.09
C ASP A 62 2.16 -1.99 -5.07
N SER A 63 1.42 -1.82 -6.16
CA SER A 63 1.24 -2.86 -7.17
C SER A 63 0.84 -2.29 -8.52
N SER A 64 0.95 -3.12 -9.56
CA SER A 64 0.47 -2.78 -10.90
C SER A 64 -1.06 -2.79 -11.02
N PHE A 65 -1.77 -3.41 -10.08
CA PHE A 65 -3.25 -3.49 -10.01
C PHE A 65 -3.91 -3.84 -11.35
N ASN A 66 -3.44 -4.90 -12.00
CA ASN A 66 -3.81 -5.21 -13.38
C ASN A 66 -4.26 -6.69 -13.57
N PRO A 67 -5.36 -7.13 -12.94
CA PRO A 67 -6.19 -6.42 -11.94
C PRO A 67 -5.66 -6.59 -10.49
N PRO A 68 -6.18 -5.84 -9.50
CA PRO A 68 -6.14 -6.24 -8.09
C PRO A 68 -6.72 -7.65 -7.90
N THR A 69 -6.22 -8.40 -6.93
CA THR A 69 -6.59 -9.82 -6.71
C THR A 69 -6.94 -10.09 -5.25
N LEU A 70 -7.49 -11.26 -4.96
CA LEU A 70 -7.75 -11.67 -3.56
C LEU A 70 -6.46 -11.75 -2.72
N ALA A 71 -5.31 -12.01 -3.33
CA ALA A 71 -4.02 -11.92 -2.63
C ALA A 71 -3.72 -10.49 -2.18
N HIS A 72 -3.98 -9.48 -3.02
CA HIS A 72 -3.86 -8.07 -2.65
C HIS A 72 -4.84 -7.70 -1.53
N LEU A 73 -6.09 -8.20 -1.60
CA LEU A 73 -7.09 -7.98 -0.56
C LEU A 73 -6.60 -8.51 0.78
N HIS A 74 -6.12 -9.75 0.82
CA HIS A 74 -5.60 -10.37 2.04
C HIS A 74 -4.38 -9.65 2.63
N MET A 75 -3.43 -9.21 1.77
CA MET A 75 -2.30 -8.40 2.21
C MET A 75 -2.79 -7.13 2.94
N ALA A 76 -3.73 -6.40 2.34
CA ALA A 76 -4.28 -5.17 2.89
C ALA A 76 -5.05 -5.41 4.19
N THR A 77 -5.99 -6.37 4.20
CA THR A 77 -6.90 -6.58 5.33
C THR A 77 -6.20 -7.17 6.54
N SER A 78 -5.32 -8.17 6.35
CA SER A 78 -4.57 -8.78 7.46
C SER A 78 -3.63 -7.76 8.14
N ALA A 79 -2.96 -6.89 7.36
CA ALA A 79 -2.10 -5.84 7.91
C ALA A 79 -2.87 -4.87 8.81
N VAL A 80 -4.05 -4.42 8.37
CA VAL A 80 -4.90 -3.51 9.16
C VAL A 80 -5.45 -4.21 10.40
N GLN A 81 -5.87 -5.47 10.28
CA GLN A 81 -6.39 -6.26 11.40
C GLN A 81 -5.32 -6.45 12.49
N ASP A 82 -4.10 -6.83 12.12
CA ASP A 82 -3.01 -7.04 13.08
C ASP A 82 -2.61 -5.75 13.78
N LEU A 83 -2.52 -4.63 13.05
CA LEU A 83 -2.22 -3.34 13.65
C LEU A 83 -3.26 -2.95 14.70
N ARG A 84 -4.54 -3.21 14.43
CA ARG A 84 -5.62 -2.95 15.40
C ARG A 84 -5.58 -3.91 16.58
N ALA A 85 -5.30 -5.19 16.36
CA ALA A 85 -5.12 -6.15 17.44
C ALA A 85 -3.98 -5.72 18.37
N GLN A 86 -2.83 -5.31 17.81
CA GLN A 86 -1.70 -4.78 18.56
C GLN A 86 -2.06 -3.51 19.34
N GLN A 87 -2.80 -2.58 18.73
CA GLN A 87 -3.31 -1.37 19.40
C GLN A 87 -4.23 -1.70 20.56
N ASN A 88 -5.15 -2.66 20.39
CA ASN A 88 -6.08 -3.10 21.42
C ASN A 88 -5.34 -3.75 22.60
N ILE A 89 -4.33 -4.58 22.34
CA ILE A 89 -3.48 -5.17 23.37
C ILE A 89 -2.72 -4.06 24.13
N ALA A 90 -2.12 -3.12 23.42
CA ALA A 90 -1.38 -2.01 24.03
C ALA A 90 -2.29 -1.07 24.86
N ALA A 91 -3.52 -0.82 24.39
CA ALA A 91 -4.50 -0.02 25.13
C ALA A 91 -4.93 -0.69 26.44
N ARG A 92 -5.13 -2.02 26.44
CA ARG A 92 -5.48 -2.80 27.64
C ARG A 92 -4.33 -2.89 28.65
N ALA A 93 -3.09 -2.82 28.20
CA ALA A 93 -1.90 -2.86 29.06
C ALA A 93 -1.57 -1.52 29.74
N ARG A 94 -2.21 -0.40 29.35
CA ARG A 94 -1.96 0.91 29.97
C ARG A 94 -2.67 1.02 31.33
N PRO A 95 -1.96 1.35 32.43
CA PRO A 95 -2.60 1.55 33.73
C PRO A 95 -3.54 2.77 33.68
N VAL A 96 -4.76 2.60 34.19
CA VAL A 96 -5.77 3.65 34.31
C VAL A 96 -5.25 4.71 35.28
N ARG A 97 -4.69 5.82 34.76
CA ARG A 97 -4.43 7.00 35.59
C ARG A 97 -5.76 7.72 35.82
N GLY A 98 -6.24 7.68 37.05
CA GLY A 98 -7.38 8.50 37.49
C GLY A 98 -7.03 9.99 37.33
N GLY A 99 -7.67 10.63 36.36
CA GLY A 99 -7.48 12.05 36.05
C GLY A 99 -8.62 12.54 35.17
N SER A 100 -9.32 13.55 35.66
CA SER A 100 -10.54 14.15 35.13
C SER A 100 -10.42 14.70 33.70
N GLY A 101 -11.47 14.44 32.91
CA GLY A 101 -12.07 15.37 31.94
C GLY A 101 -11.12 16.14 31.02
N GLY A 102 -10.78 15.54 29.89
CA GLY A 102 -10.14 16.21 28.75
C GLY A 102 -10.48 15.46 27.48
N GLN A 103 -11.52 15.91 26.81
CA GLN A 103 -12.09 15.36 25.57
C GLN A 103 -11.18 15.70 24.37
N GLU A 104 -9.96 15.16 24.34
CA GLU A 104 -9.00 15.38 23.23
C GLU A 104 -8.11 14.15 22.90
N THR A 105 -8.30 13.00 23.57
CA THR A 105 -7.36 11.87 23.45
C THR A 105 -7.74 10.78 22.46
N HIS A 106 -8.77 11.00 21.62
CA HIS A 106 -9.30 9.94 20.73
C HIS A 106 -8.72 9.95 19.30
N ASP A 107 -7.87 10.91 18.93
CA ASP A 107 -7.79 11.30 17.50
C ASP A 107 -6.44 11.10 16.78
N LEU A 108 -5.34 10.75 17.46
CA LEU A 108 -4.03 10.55 16.79
C LEU A 108 -3.28 9.27 17.18
N ALA A 109 -3.68 8.60 18.26
CA ALA A 109 -3.00 7.39 18.75
C ALA A 109 -3.38 6.12 17.97
N THR A 110 -4.46 6.15 17.18
CA THR A 110 -5.08 4.99 16.53
C THR A 110 -5.24 5.12 15.01
N ASP A 111 -4.74 6.21 14.41
CA ASP A 111 -5.02 6.51 13.00
C ASP A 111 -4.16 5.66 12.05
N VAL A 112 -4.81 4.67 11.44
CA VAL A 112 -4.25 3.79 10.40
C VAL A 112 -4.94 4.14 9.10
N ARG A 113 -4.16 4.50 8.10
CA ARG A 113 -4.62 4.70 6.72
C ARG A 113 -4.01 3.67 5.80
N LEU A 114 -4.73 3.32 4.74
CA LEU A 114 -4.21 2.47 3.67
C LEU A 114 -4.07 3.27 2.38
N LEU A 115 -2.92 3.18 1.73
CA LEU A 115 -2.63 3.80 0.44
C LEU A 115 -2.45 2.72 -0.62
N LEU A 116 -3.32 2.73 -1.64
CA LEU A 116 -3.13 2.00 -2.88
C LEU A 116 -2.25 2.83 -3.81
N LEU A 117 -1.04 2.37 -4.08
CA LEU A 117 -0.03 3.14 -4.82
C LEU A 117 0.23 2.54 -6.20
N LEU A 118 0.10 3.35 -7.25
CA LEU A 118 0.38 2.97 -8.63
C LEU A 118 1.56 3.78 -9.19
N ALA A 119 2.63 3.08 -9.56
CA ALA A 119 3.76 3.70 -10.27
C ALA A 119 3.45 3.83 -11.77
N VAL A 120 3.53 5.05 -12.31
CA VAL A 120 3.32 5.32 -13.75
C VAL A 120 4.56 5.02 -14.60
N ASN A 121 5.74 5.03 -13.97
CA ASN A 121 7.00 4.63 -14.56
C ASN A 121 7.47 3.35 -13.86
N ASN A 122 6.89 2.20 -14.21
CA ASN A 122 7.32 0.94 -13.64
C ASN A 122 8.67 0.52 -14.26
N ALA A 123 9.66 0.17 -13.43
CA ALA A 123 11.00 -0.19 -13.90
C ALA A 123 11.02 -1.42 -14.82
N ASP A 124 10.05 -2.33 -14.68
CA ASP A 124 10.14 -3.66 -15.31
C ASP A 124 9.06 -3.95 -16.38
N LYS A 125 8.00 -3.12 -16.53
CA LYS A 125 6.83 -3.50 -17.36
C LYS A 125 6.14 -2.32 -18.07
N ALA A 126 5.91 -2.47 -19.37
CA ALA A 126 5.01 -1.63 -20.15
C ALA A 126 3.52 -1.86 -19.74
N PRO A 127 2.63 -0.86 -19.87
CA PRO A 127 1.23 -1.01 -19.51
C PRO A 127 0.50 -1.90 -20.53
N LYS A 128 0.38 -3.20 -20.23
CA LYS A 128 -0.46 -4.17 -20.95
C LYS A 128 -1.10 -5.13 -19.94
N PRO A 129 -2.37 -5.54 -20.05
CA PRO A 129 -3.38 -5.10 -21.02
C PRO A 129 -4.13 -3.81 -20.61
N ALA A 130 -4.55 -3.65 -19.34
CA ALA A 130 -5.35 -2.50 -18.95
C ALA A 130 -4.54 -1.19 -18.93
N THR A 131 -5.17 -0.10 -19.38
CA THR A 131 -4.65 1.27 -19.33
C THR A 131 -4.52 1.76 -17.88
N PHE A 132 -3.84 2.89 -17.65
CA PHE A 132 -3.68 3.42 -16.29
C PHE A 132 -5.02 3.86 -15.69
N GLU A 133 -5.87 4.54 -16.45
CA GLU A 133 -7.19 4.96 -15.99
C GLU A 133 -8.11 3.78 -15.63
N GLU A 134 -8.01 2.66 -16.34
CA GLU A 134 -8.76 1.44 -16.02
C GLU A 134 -8.24 0.77 -14.76
N ARG A 135 -6.92 0.78 -14.54
CA ARG A 135 -6.34 0.32 -13.27
C ARG A 135 -6.79 1.20 -12.12
N LEU A 136 -6.83 2.51 -12.31
CA LEU A 136 -7.35 3.44 -11.31
C LEU A 136 -8.83 3.19 -11.00
N LEU A 137 -9.64 2.89 -12.02
CA LEU A 137 -11.05 2.53 -11.85
C LEU A 137 -11.18 1.22 -11.04
N MET A 138 -10.36 0.22 -11.35
CA MET A 138 -10.25 -1.01 -10.55
C MET A 138 -9.75 -0.73 -9.13
N MET A 139 -8.86 0.23 -8.91
CA MET A 139 -8.38 0.61 -7.58
C MET A 139 -9.48 1.29 -6.75
N GLU A 140 -10.35 2.10 -7.35
CA GLU A 140 -11.54 2.64 -6.66
C GLU A 140 -12.52 1.54 -6.26
N ALA A 141 -12.75 0.56 -7.14
CA ALA A 141 -13.53 -0.64 -6.81
C ALA A 141 -12.87 -1.47 -5.69
N PHE A 142 -11.56 -1.68 -5.79
CA PHE A 142 -10.79 -2.43 -4.82
C PHE A 142 -10.74 -1.75 -3.43
N ALA A 143 -10.70 -0.41 -3.38
CA ALA A 143 -10.80 0.33 -2.14
C ALA A 143 -12.14 0.04 -1.42
N ARG A 144 -13.25 -0.04 -2.17
CA ARG A 144 -14.56 -0.43 -1.61
C ARG A 144 -14.56 -1.89 -1.12
N ASP A 145 -13.93 -2.81 -1.86
CA ASP A 145 -13.79 -4.21 -1.41
C ASP A 145 -12.99 -4.32 -0.10
N ILE A 146 -11.89 -3.56 0.01
CA ILE A 146 -11.09 -3.48 1.26
C ILE A 146 -11.95 -2.95 2.41
N GLN A 147 -12.68 -1.86 2.20
CA GLN A 147 -13.56 -1.27 3.22
C GLN A 147 -14.68 -2.23 3.64
N LYS A 148 -15.33 -2.92 2.70
CA LYS A 148 -16.35 -3.94 3.02
C LYS A 148 -15.78 -5.10 3.85
N ALA A 149 -14.63 -5.64 3.44
CA ALA A 149 -13.96 -6.72 4.16
C ALA A 149 -13.53 -6.25 5.57
N HIS A 150 -13.09 -5.01 5.66
CA HIS A 150 -12.73 -4.38 6.91
C HIS A 150 -13.95 -4.23 7.85
N ASP A 151 -15.04 -3.64 7.38
CA ASP A 151 -16.26 -3.42 8.17
C ASP A 151 -16.87 -4.74 8.68
N SER A 152 -16.81 -5.80 7.86
CA SER A 152 -17.29 -7.13 8.23
C SER A 152 -16.50 -7.76 9.38
N SER A 153 -15.24 -7.36 9.57
CA SER A 153 -14.35 -7.85 10.62
C SER A 153 -14.17 -6.87 11.79
N ASN A 154 -14.80 -5.70 11.73
CA ASN A 154 -14.59 -4.60 12.66
C ASN A 154 -15.84 -4.32 13.52
N GLU A 155 -15.87 -4.88 14.73
CA GLU A 155 -16.97 -4.67 15.69
C GLU A 155 -17.17 -3.19 16.05
N ALA A 156 -16.11 -2.37 16.01
CA ALA A 156 -16.15 -0.96 16.35
C ALA A 156 -16.73 -0.07 15.22
N LYS A 157 -17.01 -0.62 14.03
CA LYS A 157 -17.55 0.08 12.85
C LYS A 157 -16.78 1.35 12.42
N LEU A 158 -15.53 1.48 12.84
CA LEU A 158 -14.63 2.55 12.40
C LEU A 158 -14.20 2.32 10.95
N GLN A 159 -14.60 3.22 10.06
CA GLN A 159 -14.22 3.16 8.66
C GLN A 159 -12.68 3.18 8.51
N LEU A 160 -12.15 2.36 7.59
CA LEU A 160 -10.75 2.43 7.17
C LEU A 160 -10.61 3.46 6.05
N PRO A 161 -9.86 4.56 6.25
CA PRO A 161 -9.56 5.48 5.15
C PRO A 161 -8.63 4.78 4.17
N VAL A 162 -9.07 4.70 2.91
CA VAL A 162 -8.29 4.16 1.79
C VAL A 162 -8.03 5.29 0.79
N ASP A 163 -6.76 5.65 0.63
CA ASP A 163 -6.30 6.63 -0.35
C ASP A 163 -5.80 5.92 -1.61
N ILE A 164 -5.89 6.59 -2.75
CA ILE A 164 -5.31 6.16 -4.04
C ILE A 164 -4.27 7.18 -4.47
N GLY A 165 -3.05 6.73 -4.72
CA GLY A 165 -1.93 7.59 -5.09
C GLY A 165 -1.22 7.15 -6.37
N LEU A 166 -0.65 8.13 -7.06
CA LEU A 166 0.22 7.96 -8.21
C LEU A 166 1.65 8.35 -7.83
N THR A 167 2.63 7.66 -8.39
CA THR A 167 4.05 8.01 -8.25
C THR A 167 4.85 7.82 -9.54
N THR A 168 5.85 8.66 -9.75
CA THR A 168 6.83 8.50 -10.85
C THR A 168 8.01 7.61 -10.48
N HIS A 169 8.16 7.26 -9.19
CA HIS A 169 9.31 6.52 -8.71
C HIS A 169 9.13 5.00 -8.87
N PRO A 170 10.16 4.28 -9.34
CA PRO A 170 10.09 2.83 -9.47
C PRO A 170 10.47 2.09 -8.18
N TYR A 171 11.33 2.67 -7.33
CA TYR A 171 11.91 1.99 -6.17
C TYR A 171 11.24 2.40 -4.85
N PHE A 172 11.18 1.46 -3.89
CA PHE A 172 10.49 1.64 -2.60
C PHE A 172 11.04 2.79 -1.76
N HIS A 173 12.37 2.98 -1.73
CA HIS A 173 13.00 4.06 -0.97
C HIS A 173 12.58 5.44 -1.50
N ASP A 174 12.56 5.62 -2.81
CA ASP A 174 12.11 6.87 -3.45
C ASP A 174 10.61 7.10 -3.27
N LYS A 175 9.78 6.05 -3.42
CA LYS A 175 8.33 6.11 -3.14
C LYS A 175 8.08 6.57 -1.72
N SER A 176 8.79 5.97 -0.76
CA SER A 176 8.69 6.31 0.65
C SER A 176 9.08 7.76 0.94
N ALA A 177 10.15 8.25 0.32
CA ALA A 177 10.61 9.63 0.45
C ALA A 177 9.58 10.62 -0.15
N ALA A 178 9.07 10.33 -1.35
CA ALA A 178 8.07 11.16 -2.01
C ALA A 178 6.75 11.26 -1.21
N ILE A 179 6.28 10.14 -0.65
CA ILE A 179 5.12 10.11 0.24
C ILE A 179 5.39 10.95 1.49
N ALA A 180 6.55 10.79 2.12
CA ALA A 180 6.90 11.52 3.34
C ALA A 180 7.05 13.04 3.13
N ALA A 181 7.44 13.46 1.92
CA ALA A 181 7.56 14.87 1.55
C ALA A 181 6.24 15.49 1.05
N SER A 182 5.18 14.69 0.85
CA SER A 182 3.90 15.18 0.36
C SER A 182 3.16 16.00 1.42
N ALA A 183 2.52 17.10 1.02
CA ALA A 183 1.79 17.98 1.95
C ALA A 183 0.62 17.26 2.65
N GLU A 184 0.08 16.23 2.02
CA GLU A 184 -1.03 15.44 2.52
C GLU A 184 -0.64 14.57 3.72
N TYR A 185 0.60 14.05 3.73
CA TYR A 185 1.10 13.17 4.80
C TYR A 185 2.21 13.80 5.66
N ALA A 186 2.76 14.94 5.26
CA ALA A 186 3.67 15.74 6.06
C ALA A 186 2.94 16.38 7.25
N GLY A 187 3.65 16.54 8.37
CA GLY A 187 3.18 17.35 9.50
C GLY A 187 2.98 18.82 9.10
N ASP A 188 2.38 19.65 9.97
CA ASP A 188 2.07 21.08 9.67
C ASP A 188 3.29 21.95 9.35
N ASP A 189 4.50 21.45 9.56
CA ASP A 189 5.72 22.17 9.21
C ASP A 189 6.28 21.52 7.94
N GLY A 190 6.32 22.29 6.84
CA GLY A 190 6.79 21.86 5.52
C GLY A 190 8.24 21.31 5.49
N PRO A 191 8.81 21.04 4.31
CA PRO A 191 10.10 20.34 4.15
C PRO A 191 11.34 21.08 4.68
N SER A 192 11.18 22.16 5.44
CA SER A 192 12.25 23.01 5.97
C SER A 192 12.39 22.90 7.50
N SER A 193 12.84 21.76 8.01
CA SER A 193 13.53 21.73 9.31
C SER A 193 14.52 20.56 9.39
N GLN A 194 15.44 20.48 8.42
CA GLN A 194 16.69 19.74 8.61
C GLN A 194 17.67 20.57 9.48
N THR A 195 17.19 21.06 10.62
CA THR A 195 17.99 21.79 11.62
C THR A 195 17.34 21.61 12.99
N SER A 196 17.09 20.36 13.39
CA SER A 196 16.86 20.04 14.79
C SER A 196 17.97 19.12 15.26
N THR A 197 18.81 19.70 16.11
CA THR A 197 19.74 19.04 17.02
C THR A 197 19.18 17.72 17.56
N GLU A 198 20.04 16.70 17.61
CA GLU A 198 19.77 15.39 18.21
C GLU A 198 19.08 15.54 19.57
N GLY A 199 17.84 15.06 19.69
CA GLY A 199 17.15 15.04 20.98
C GLY A 199 15.65 14.82 20.91
N GLU A 200 14.91 15.57 20.10
CA GLU A 200 13.43 15.51 20.10
C GLU A 200 12.86 15.68 18.69
N GLY A 201 12.99 14.66 17.85
CA GLY A 201 12.35 14.63 16.53
C GLY A 201 10.82 14.45 16.66
N LYS A 202 10.04 15.36 16.07
CA LYS A 202 8.58 15.22 15.94
C LYS A 202 8.22 13.89 15.24
N PRO A 203 7.10 13.23 15.60
CA PRO A 203 6.78 11.90 15.08
C PRO A 203 6.46 11.95 13.58
N GLN A 204 7.31 11.32 12.78
CA GLN A 204 7.07 11.10 11.35
C GLN A 204 6.04 9.98 11.15
N THR A 205 5.14 10.12 10.15
CA THR A 205 4.22 9.05 9.73
C THR A 205 4.99 7.76 9.46
N LYS A 206 4.73 6.72 10.25
CA LYS A 206 5.32 5.39 10.06
C LYS A 206 4.74 4.79 8.79
N GLN A 207 5.59 4.22 7.94
CA GLN A 207 5.14 3.55 6.72
C GLN A 207 5.30 2.03 6.85
N ILE A 208 4.33 1.26 6.38
CA ILE A 208 4.39 -0.21 6.30
C ILE A 208 4.11 -0.60 4.86
N PHE A 209 5.15 -1.01 4.12
CA PHE A 209 5.00 -1.45 2.74
C PHE A 209 4.66 -2.94 2.70
N LEU A 210 3.57 -3.24 2.00
CA LEU A 210 3.12 -4.61 1.74
C LEU A 210 3.76 -5.10 0.45
N ALA A 211 4.38 -6.27 0.48
CA ALA A 211 4.98 -6.87 -0.71
C ALA A 211 5.04 -8.40 -0.61
N GLY A 212 5.28 -9.08 -1.73
CA GLY A 212 5.57 -10.51 -1.76
C GLY A 212 7.04 -10.82 -1.45
N TYR A 213 7.33 -12.06 -1.05
CA TYR A 213 8.70 -12.52 -0.80
C TYR A 213 9.67 -12.28 -1.97
N ASP A 214 9.22 -12.48 -3.21
CA ASP A 214 10.02 -12.19 -4.40
C ASP A 214 10.49 -10.73 -4.50
N THR A 215 9.68 -9.80 -3.98
CA THR A 215 10.01 -8.38 -3.93
C THR A 215 11.00 -8.07 -2.81
N LEU A 216 10.96 -8.77 -1.67
CA LEU A 216 11.95 -8.64 -0.60
C LEU A 216 13.36 -8.95 -1.14
N ILE A 217 13.51 -10.04 -1.88
CA ILE A 217 14.79 -10.41 -2.50
C ILE A 217 15.31 -9.27 -3.39
N ARG A 218 14.43 -8.65 -4.18
CA ARG A 218 14.80 -7.50 -5.01
C ARG A 218 15.22 -6.29 -4.18
N ILE A 219 14.52 -5.99 -3.09
CA ILE A 219 14.87 -4.87 -2.20
C ILE A 219 16.30 -5.01 -1.68
N PHE A 220 16.73 -6.22 -1.33
CA PHE A 220 18.11 -6.47 -0.86
C PHE A 220 19.10 -6.84 -1.98
N THR A 221 18.77 -6.59 -3.25
CA THR A 221 19.70 -6.81 -4.37
C THR A 221 20.45 -5.52 -4.74
N PRO A 222 21.81 -5.49 -4.71
CA PRO A 222 22.62 -4.29 -4.97
C PRO A 222 22.39 -3.61 -6.32
N LYS A 223 22.04 -4.38 -7.35
CA LYS A 223 21.91 -3.89 -8.73
C LYS A 223 20.84 -2.80 -8.91
N TYR A 224 19.93 -2.64 -7.96
CA TYR A 224 18.90 -1.60 -7.99
C TYR A 224 19.36 -0.27 -7.38
N TYR A 225 20.61 -0.18 -6.91
CA TYR A 225 21.17 1.01 -6.27
C TYR A 225 22.38 1.50 -7.05
N THR A 226 22.18 2.55 -7.85
CA THR A 226 23.18 3.06 -8.81
C THR A 226 23.87 4.34 -8.36
N HIS A 227 23.65 4.77 -7.12
CA HIS A 227 24.36 5.94 -6.56
C HIS A 227 25.87 5.72 -6.62
N PRO A 228 26.66 6.78 -6.86
CA PRO A 228 28.11 6.69 -6.73
C PRO A 228 28.46 6.35 -5.27
N PRO A 229 29.39 5.41 -5.03
CA PRO A 229 29.76 5.02 -3.67
C PRO A 229 30.36 6.22 -2.92
N GLN A 230 30.01 6.35 -1.64
CA GLN A 230 30.63 7.32 -0.73
C GLN A 230 31.66 6.60 0.15
N PRO A 231 32.68 7.31 0.69
CA PRO A 231 33.74 6.69 1.49
C PRO A 231 33.24 5.85 2.68
N ASP A 232 32.08 6.18 3.24
CA ASP A 232 31.50 5.58 4.44
C ASP A 232 30.21 4.78 4.18
N LYS A 233 29.67 4.80 2.95
CA LYS A 233 28.37 4.19 2.63
C LYS A 233 28.33 3.57 1.25
N THR A 234 27.73 2.38 1.19
CA THR A 234 27.37 1.74 -0.08
C THR A 234 26.18 2.45 -0.74
N PRO A 235 25.98 2.30 -2.06
CA PRO A 235 24.80 2.84 -2.74
C PRO A 235 23.48 2.32 -2.14
N MET A 236 23.47 1.05 -1.72
CA MET A 236 22.31 0.43 -1.06
C MET A 236 22.05 1.07 0.30
N GLN A 237 23.09 1.35 1.10
CA GLN A 237 22.95 2.03 2.39
C GLN A 237 22.44 3.45 2.23
N MET A 238 22.93 4.20 1.25
CA MET A 238 22.45 5.56 0.96
C MET A 238 20.94 5.59 0.70
N ALA A 239 20.41 4.58 0.02
CA ALA A 239 18.99 4.47 -0.30
C ALA A 239 18.15 3.88 0.85
N LEU A 240 18.63 2.80 1.48
CA LEU A 240 17.83 2.02 2.43
C LEU A 240 17.93 2.49 3.88
N ASP A 241 19.00 3.19 4.29
CA ASP A 241 19.09 3.79 5.63
C ASP A 241 17.93 4.77 5.90
N PRO A 242 17.66 5.80 5.06
CA PRO A 242 16.53 6.71 5.28
C PRO A 242 15.17 6.05 5.06
N PHE A 243 15.12 4.96 4.28
CA PHE A 243 13.90 4.16 4.12
C PHE A 243 13.55 3.43 5.42
N PHE A 244 14.45 2.59 5.95
CA PHE A 244 14.22 1.78 7.16
C PHE A 244 14.25 2.58 8.47
N ALA A 245 14.70 3.84 8.44
CA ALA A 245 14.49 4.78 9.53
C ALA A 245 12.99 5.08 9.78
N ARG A 246 12.16 5.02 8.73
CA ARG A 246 10.71 5.35 8.78
C ARG A 246 9.81 4.16 8.45
N ALA A 247 10.26 3.28 7.56
CA ALA A 247 9.45 2.23 6.96
C ALA A 247 9.72 0.85 7.57
N GLN A 248 8.69 0.02 7.54
CA GLN A 248 8.76 -1.43 7.73
C GLN A 248 8.27 -2.12 6.46
N LEU A 249 8.76 -3.34 6.25
CA LEU A 249 8.28 -4.24 5.22
C LEU A 249 7.43 -5.31 5.88
N ARG A 250 6.22 -5.52 5.38
CA ARG A 250 5.41 -6.69 5.71
C ARG A 250 5.32 -7.56 4.48
N ILE A 251 6.02 -8.67 4.53
CA ILE A 251 6.29 -9.55 3.40
C ILE A 251 5.39 -10.77 3.49
N THR A 252 4.56 -10.97 2.47
CA THR A 252 3.74 -12.16 2.36
C THR A 252 4.52 -13.28 1.67
N MET A 253 4.60 -14.43 2.34
CA MET A 253 5.24 -15.63 1.81
C MET A 253 4.56 -16.08 0.51
N ARG A 254 5.36 -16.57 -0.43
CA ARG A 254 4.89 -17.14 -1.69
C ARG A 254 5.50 -18.51 -1.88
N THR A 255 4.84 -19.53 -1.36
CA THR A 255 5.28 -20.93 -1.48
C THR A 255 4.89 -21.47 -2.86
N ASP A 256 5.62 -21.04 -3.89
CA ASP A 256 5.53 -21.55 -5.25
C ASP A 256 6.92 -22.01 -5.73
N ASP A 257 6.98 -22.74 -6.84
CA ASP A 257 8.18 -23.46 -7.28
C ASP A 257 9.39 -22.54 -7.56
N ASP A 258 9.16 -21.24 -7.80
CA ASP A 258 10.20 -20.28 -8.16
C ASP A 258 10.94 -19.68 -6.94
N TRP A 259 10.33 -19.69 -5.75
CA TRP A 259 10.82 -18.95 -4.56
C TRP A 259 10.99 -19.81 -3.31
N GLY A 260 10.94 -21.13 -3.46
CA GLY A 260 11.14 -22.09 -2.38
C GLY A 260 9.95 -22.22 -1.43
N GLY A 261 10.04 -23.19 -0.54
CA GLY A 261 9.02 -23.48 0.47
C GLY A 261 9.03 -22.47 1.63
N MET A 262 8.08 -22.65 2.55
CA MET A 262 7.98 -21.83 3.77
C MET A 262 9.29 -21.85 4.58
N GLU A 263 9.92 -23.02 4.70
CA GLU A 263 11.18 -23.20 5.43
C GLU A 263 12.34 -22.45 4.76
N ASP A 264 12.42 -22.46 3.42
CA ASP A 264 13.44 -21.72 2.69
C ASP A 264 13.32 -20.21 2.91
N GLN A 265 12.09 -19.69 2.90
CA GLN A 265 11.80 -18.26 3.06
C GLN A 265 12.06 -17.79 4.49
N LEU A 266 11.67 -18.58 5.49
CA LEU A 266 12.01 -18.32 6.89
C LEU A 266 13.53 -18.39 7.11
N GLY A 267 14.17 -19.41 6.55
CA GLY A 267 15.62 -19.59 6.62
C GLY A 267 16.39 -18.42 6.04
N TYR A 268 15.91 -17.81 4.94
CA TYR A 268 16.51 -16.60 4.40
C TYR A 268 16.44 -15.41 5.37
N ILE A 269 15.29 -15.16 5.98
CA ILE A 269 15.14 -14.09 6.99
C ILE A 269 16.12 -14.30 8.15
N GLU A 270 16.24 -15.54 8.64
CA GLU A 270 17.20 -15.88 9.69
C GLU A 270 18.64 -15.60 9.27
N ARG A 271 19.02 -15.94 8.03
CA ARG A 271 20.38 -15.69 7.52
C ARG A 271 20.69 -14.21 7.32
N ILE A 272 19.74 -13.37 6.90
CA ILE A 272 19.97 -11.92 6.80
C ILE A 272 19.91 -11.21 8.16
N MET A 273 19.23 -11.79 9.14
CA MET A 273 19.10 -11.24 10.50
C MET A 273 20.29 -11.61 11.40
N HIS A 274 20.75 -12.86 11.33
CA HIS A 274 21.78 -13.42 12.21
C HIS A 274 23.11 -13.72 11.49
N GLY A 275 23.09 -13.84 10.16
CA GLY A 275 24.28 -14.07 9.34
C GLY A 275 24.88 -12.79 8.75
N LYS A 276 25.74 -12.95 7.74
CA LYS A 276 26.45 -11.86 7.05
C LYS A 276 25.96 -11.59 5.63
N GLU A 277 25.00 -12.37 5.12
CA GLU A 277 24.53 -12.30 3.72
C GLU A 277 24.15 -10.88 3.31
N LEU A 278 23.47 -10.13 4.18
CA LEU A 278 23.04 -8.76 3.89
C LEU A 278 24.20 -7.76 3.92
N GLU A 279 25.18 -7.94 4.80
CA GLU A 279 26.37 -7.07 4.89
C GLU A 279 27.32 -7.32 3.70
N GLU A 280 27.45 -8.57 3.24
CA GLU A 280 28.27 -8.97 2.08
C GLU A 280 27.82 -8.34 0.77
N VAL A 281 26.51 -8.09 0.63
CA VAL A 281 25.94 -7.35 -0.51
C VAL A 281 25.91 -5.83 -0.28
N GLY A 282 26.55 -5.35 0.79
CA GLY A 282 26.66 -3.93 1.10
C GLY A 282 25.46 -3.36 1.85
N GLY A 283 24.62 -4.19 2.45
CA GLY A 283 23.49 -3.78 3.28
C GLY A 283 23.81 -3.63 4.77
N ARG A 284 22.77 -3.64 5.61
CA ARG A 284 22.87 -3.63 7.08
C ARG A 284 21.93 -4.64 7.71
N LYS A 285 22.42 -5.46 8.64
CA LYS A 285 21.61 -6.46 9.37
C LYS A 285 20.44 -5.85 10.14
N GLU A 286 20.56 -4.59 10.59
CA GLU A 286 19.50 -3.89 11.33
C GLU A 286 18.21 -3.75 10.51
N TRP A 287 18.31 -3.74 9.18
CA TRP A 287 17.15 -3.69 8.29
C TRP A 287 16.30 -4.95 8.36
N ALA A 288 16.90 -6.12 8.64
CA ALA A 288 16.15 -7.36 8.77
C ALA A 288 15.12 -7.29 9.91
N ARG A 289 15.40 -6.54 10.99
CA ARG A 289 14.46 -6.31 12.11
C ARG A 289 13.25 -5.44 11.72
N ARG A 290 13.28 -4.84 10.53
CA ARG A 290 12.18 -4.06 9.96
C ARG A 290 11.34 -4.88 8.96
N VAL A 291 11.64 -6.17 8.80
CA VAL A 291 10.92 -7.11 7.94
C VAL A 291 10.06 -8.02 8.81
N GLU A 292 8.75 -7.96 8.61
CA GLU A 292 7.78 -8.91 9.14
C GLU A 292 7.43 -9.90 8.03
N LEU A 293 7.57 -11.20 8.27
CA LEU A 293 7.17 -12.24 7.31
C LEU A 293 5.83 -12.85 7.76
N VAL A 294 4.84 -12.91 6.86
CA VAL A 294 3.48 -13.40 7.14
C VAL A 294 3.05 -14.47 6.13
N GLU A 295 2.15 -15.37 6.55
CA GLU A 295 1.59 -16.39 5.66
C GLU A 295 0.70 -15.76 4.57
N GLY A 296 0.70 -16.37 3.37
CA GLY A 296 -0.12 -15.97 2.23
C GLY A 296 -1.47 -16.67 2.15
N THR A 297 -2.25 -16.35 1.11
CA THR A 297 -3.59 -16.92 0.87
C THR A 297 -3.60 -18.37 0.40
N SER A 298 -2.44 -19.00 0.20
CA SER A 298 -2.33 -20.37 -0.30
C SER A 298 -3.02 -21.41 0.59
N ARG A 299 -3.37 -21.08 1.85
CA ARG A 299 -4.17 -21.92 2.75
C ARG A 299 -5.64 -21.51 2.91
N LEU A 300 -6.05 -20.34 2.39
CA LEU A 300 -7.42 -19.79 2.57
C LEU A 300 -8.44 -20.33 1.55
N GLY A 301 -8.09 -21.30 0.73
CA GLY A 301 -9.02 -22.09 -0.07
C GLY A 301 -9.87 -23.02 0.79
N GLY A 302 -10.67 -22.46 1.70
CA GLY A 302 -11.51 -23.16 2.67
C GLY A 302 -12.88 -23.58 2.16
N THR A 303 -13.03 -23.83 0.85
CA THR A 303 -14.19 -24.54 0.31
C THR A 303 -13.69 -25.85 -0.26
N GLU A 304 -14.07 -26.97 0.38
CA GLU A 304 -13.90 -28.32 -0.17
C GLU A 304 -14.29 -28.31 -1.65
N GLY A 305 -13.31 -28.47 -2.54
CA GLY A 305 -13.51 -28.52 -4.00
C GLY A 305 -12.95 -27.37 -4.83
N ALA A 306 -12.53 -26.24 -4.25
CA ALA A 306 -11.82 -25.19 -5.01
C ALA A 306 -10.31 -25.37 -4.84
N HIS A 307 -9.59 -25.64 -5.93
CA HIS A 307 -8.13 -25.75 -5.92
C HIS A 307 -7.52 -24.57 -5.15
N ALA A 308 -6.81 -24.87 -4.05
CA ALA A 308 -5.94 -23.96 -3.33
C ALA A 308 -4.76 -23.55 -4.25
N GLY A 309 -5.08 -22.77 -5.27
CA GLY A 309 -4.16 -22.33 -6.30
C GLY A 309 -3.54 -20.98 -5.95
N VAL A 310 -2.35 -20.74 -6.49
CA VAL A 310 -1.71 -19.42 -6.48
C VAL A 310 -2.69 -18.38 -7.04
N VAL A 311 -2.93 -17.28 -6.32
CA VAL A 311 -3.75 -16.16 -6.81
C VAL A 311 -2.84 -15.09 -7.38
N SER A 312 -2.95 -14.81 -8.69
CA SER A 312 -2.12 -13.80 -9.36
C SER A 312 -2.90 -13.01 -10.41
N SER A 313 -2.46 -11.78 -10.67
CA SER A 313 -3.07 -10.95 -11.73
C SER A 313 -2.90 -11.58 -13.12
N THR A 314 -1.88 -12.44 -13.32
CA THR A 314 -1.72 -13.19 -14.58
C THR A 314 -2.85 -14.19 -14.77
N LEU A 315 -3.17 -14.99 -13.74
CA LEU A 315 -4.26 -15.96 -13.80
C LEU A 315 -5.62 -15.27 -13.96
N ALA A 316 -5.80 -14.09 -13.33
CA ALA A 316 -7.02 -13.29 -13.51
C ALA A 316 -7.16 -12.85 -14.98
N ARG A 317 -6.08 -12.37 -15.61
CA ARG A 317 -6.09 -12.01 -17.04
C ARG A 317 -6.38 -13.19 -17.95
N GLU A 318 -5.85 -14.37 -17.64
CA GLU A 318 -6.16 -15.59 -18.39
C GLU A 318 -7.65 -15.94 -18.30
N ALA A 319 -8.23 -15.87 -17.10
CA ALA A 319 -9.66 -16.10 -16.89
C ALA A 319 -10.54 -15.12 -17.69
N VAL A 320 -10.17 -13.84 -17.73
CA VAL A 320 -10.88 -12.85 -18.57
C VAL A 320 -10.76 -13.19 -20.06
N LYS A 321 -9.55 -13.50 -20.54
CA LYS A 321 -9.32 -13.88 -21.95
C LYS A 321 -10.11 -15.11 -22.37
N SER A 322 -10.27 -16.09 -21.47
CA SER A 322 -11.09 -17.28 -21.71
C SER A 322 -12.58 -17.08 -21.41
N LYS A 323 -13.01 -15.89 -20.99
CA LYS A 323 -14.37 -15.59 -20.50
C LYS A 323 -14.85 -16.55 -19.41
N ASP A 324 -13.91 -17.04 -18.60
CA ASP A 324 -14.18 -17.91 -17.45
C ASP A 324 -14.45 -17.05 -16.21
N TRP A 325 -15.68 -16.52 -16.15
CA TRP A 325 -16.11 -15.64 -15.06
C TRP A 325 -16.15 -16.36 -13.70
N GLY A 326 -16.41 -17.67 -13.70
CA GLY A 326 -16.34 -18.48 -12.48
C GLY A 326 -14.94 -18.48 -11.88
N ARG A 327 -13.92 -18.74 -12.71
CA ARG A 327 -12.51 -18.66 -12.31
C ARG A 327 -12.12 -17.23 -11.92
N LEU A 328 -12.57 -16.21 -12.65
CA LEU A 328 -12.27 -14.82 -12.33
C LEU A 328 -12.75 -14.43 -10.92
N ARG A 329 -13.98 -14.78 -10.55
CA ARG A 329 -14.54 -14.51 -9.21
C ARG A 329 -13.78 -15.20 -8.08
N GLY A 330 -13.09 -16.30 -8.37
CA GLY A 330 -12.16 -16.96 -7.44
C GLY A 330 -10.77 -16.31 -7.35
N LEU A 331 -10.48 -15.29 -8.17
CA LEU A 331 -9.15 -14.67 -8.28
C LEU A 331 -9.15 -13.18 -7.89
N VAL A 332 -10.27 -12.47 -8.07
CA VAL A 332 -10.36 -11.03 -7.80
C VAL A 332 -11.51 -10.70 -6.84
N PRO A 333 -11.43 -9.57 -6.10
CA PRO A 333 -12.50 -9.11 -5.21
C PRO A 333 -13.81 -8.78 -5.96
N GLY A 334 -14.93 -8.72 -5.23
CA GLY A 334 -16.28 -8.67 -5.82
C GLY A 334 -16.58 -7.42 -6.66
N GLU A 335 -16.27 -6.21 -6.18
CA GLU A 335 -16.48 -5.00 -6.98
C GLU A 335 -15.55 -4.94 -8.19
N VAL A 336 -14.32 -5.45 -8.06
CA VAL A 336 -13.37 -5.58 -9.18
C VAL A 336 -13.90 -6.56 -10.22
N ALA A 337 -14.39 -7.74 -9.81
CA ALA A 337 -14.98 -8.73 -10.72
C ALA A 337 -16.17 -8.14 -11.49
N ARG A 338 -17.08 -7.46 -10.78
CA ARG A 338 -18.25 -6.81 -11.40
C ARG A 338 -17.84 -5.80 -12.47
N LEU A 339 -16.89 -4.92 -12.16
CA LEU A 339 -16.37 -3.93 -13.10
C LEU A 339 -15.79 -4.58 -14.37
N ILE A 340 -15.12 -5.71 -14.22
CA ILE A 340 -14.53 -6.46 -15.34
C ILE A 340 -15.60 -7.15 -16.18
N GLU A 341 -16.58 -7.79 -15.55
CA GLU A 341 -17.69 -8.51 -16.22
C GLU A 341 -18.63 -7.56 -16.99
N GLU A 342 -18.75 -6.30 -16.56
CA GLU A 342 -19.54 -5.26 -17.23
C GLU A 342 -18.79 -4.58 -18.39
N ASP A 343 -17.63 -5.10 -18.82
CA ASP A 343 -16.78 -4.57 -19.90
C ASP A 343 -16.33 -3.10 -19.70
N ALA A 344 -16.27 -2.63 -18.43
CA ALA A 344 -15.79 -1.29 -18.10
C ALA A 344 -14.27 -1.12 -18.27
N VAL A 345 -13.55 -2.23 -18.38
CA VAL A 345 -12.09 -2.31 -18.52
C VAL A 345 -11.75 -3.12 -19.76
N ALA A 346 -10.87 -2.61 -20.63
CA ALA A 346 -10.36 -3.36 -21.77
C ALA A 346 -9.28 -4.38 -21.34
N TRP A 347 -9.30 -5.58 -21.93
CA TRP A 347 -8.44 -6.73 -21.61
C TRP A 347 -7.69 -7.31 -22.81
#